data_AF-A0A3B9YU52-F1
#
_entry.id   AF-A0A3B9YU52-F1
#
_cell.length_a   1.000
_cell.length_b   1.000
_cell.length_c   1.000
_cell.angle_alpha   90.00
_cell.angle_beta   90.00
_cell.angle_gamma   90.00
#
_symmetry.space_group_name_H-M   'P 1'
#
loop_
_entity.id
_entity.type
_entity.pdbx_description
1 polymer ?
#
loop_
_entity_poly.entity_id
_entity_poly.type
_entity_poly.pdbx_seq_one_letter_code
_entity_poly.pdbx_strand_id
1 'polypeptide(L)'
;MGQALPMLSPIHAVSIAVRDRFRVNGTGCELFPPSTKPGPELLIIPLRLQANTALRNNVLEIASGGANPAAPAKYENALPLDISYLLTTNAWFDSGQANESHLEAIDRALHVLQDTPFIQLQGTLQQEVRLTIEPASTEELSRIWAMFPGAPFRLGFLILASPVWVIGPQSSIAPRVTSDEQRLARTQEG
;
A
#
# COMPACT_ATOMS: atom_id res chain seq x y z
N MET A 1 -25.06 -21.22 4.78
CA MET A 1 -23.90 -21.36 3.87
C MET A 1 -23.37 -19.97 3.58
N GLY A 2 -22.35 -19.51 4.30
CA GLY A 2 -21.70 -18.22 4.02
C GLY A 2 -20.73 -18.41 2.87
N GLN A 3 -20.97 -17.74 1.74
CA GLN A 3 -19.95 -17.65 0.69
C GLN A 3 -18.72 -16.96 1.29
N ALA A 4 -17.57 -17.64 1.25
CA ALA A 4 -16.29 -17.00 1.55
C ALA A 4 -16.10 -15.89 0.53
N LEU A 5 -16.17 -14.62 0.98
CA LEU A 5 -15.82 -13.48 0.14
C LEU A 5 -14.39 -13.71 -0.38
N PRO A 6 -14.12 -13.47 -1.67
CA PRO A 6 -12.78 -13.62 -2.21
C PRO A 6 -11.82 -12.74 -1.40
N MET A 7 -10.80 -13.36 -0.80
CA MET A 7 -9.79 -12.62 -0.05
C MET A 7 -9.09 -11.65 -1.01
N LEU A 8 -9.29 -10.35 -0.81
CA LEU A 8 -8.59 -9.33 -1.57
C LEU A 8 -7.10 -9.44 -1.30
N SER A 9 -6.28 -9.37 -2.36
CA SER A 9 -4.84 -9.24 -2.23
C SER A 9 -4.49 -8.05 -1.33
N PRO A 10 -3.50 -8.15 -0.42
CA PRO A 10 -3.07 -7.05 0.44
C PRO A 10 -2.81 -5.74 -0.33
N ILE A 11 -2.21 -5.82 -1.52
CA ILE A 11 -1.92 -4.67 -2.37
C ILE A 11 -3.22 -3.97 -2.82
N HIS A 12 -4.23 -4.76 -3.18
CA HIS A 12 -5.53 -4.25 -3.60
C HIS A 12 -6.28 -3.65 -2.40
N ALA A 13 -6.26 -4.32 -1.25
CA ALA A 13 -6.89 -3.84 -0.02
C ALA A 13 -6.29 -2.51 0.45
N VAL A 14 -4.96 -2.36 0.42
CA VAL A 14 -4.28 -1.08 0.70
C VAL A 14 -4.69 -0.01 -0.29
N SER A 15 -4.70 -0.30 -1.58
CA SER A 15 -5.05 0.70 -2.60
C SER A 15 -6.49 1.19 -2.43
N ILE A 16 -7.45 0.30 -2.13
CA ILE A 16 -8.83 0.66 -1.79
C ILE A 16 -8.86 1.53 -0.54
N ALA A 17 -8.17 1.11 0.53
CA ALA A 17 -8.18 1.84 1.79
C ALA A 17 -7.55 3.23 1.67
N VAL A 18 -6.49 3.37 0.87
CA VAL A 18 -5.85 4.66 0.53
C VAL A 18 -6.85 5.54 -0.22
N ARG A 19 -7.53 5.03 -1.25
CA ARG A 19 -8.58 5.78 -1.96
C ARG A 19 -9.70 6.22 -1.02
N ASP A 20 -10.22 5.29 -0.22
CA ASP A 20 -11.36 5.55 0.65
C ASP A 20 -11.00 6.57 1.74
N ARG A 21 -9.75 6.55 2.24
CA ARG A 21 -9.22 7.56 3.18
C ARG A 21 -9.41 8.99 2.66
N PHE A 22 -9.09 9.23 1.38
CA PHE A 22 -9.22 10.56 0.79
C PHE A 22 -10.63 10.86 0.30
N ARG A 23 -11.51 9.86 0.21
CA ARG A 23 -12.91 10.03 -0.21
C ARG A 23 -13.85 10.52 0.89
N VAL A 24 -13.58 10.14 2.14
CA VAL A 24 -14.51 10.36 3.27
C VAL A 24 -14.73 11.86 3.59
N ASN A 25 -13.88 12.77 3.10
CA ASN A 25 -13.97 14.21 3.37
C ASN A 25 -14.58 15.04 2.23
N GLY A 26 -15.50 14.45 1.46
CA GLY A 26 -16.23 15.15 0.40
C GLY A 26 -15.46 15.29 -0.92
N THR A 27 -14.16 14.98 -0.91
CA THR A 27 -13.32 14.94 -2.08
C THR A 27 -13.64 13.67 -2.88
N GLY A 28 -14.14 13.81 -4.12
CA GLY A 28 -14.11 12.67 -5.03
C GLY A 28 -12.67 12.16 -5.13
N CYS A 29 -12.46 10.86 -5.04
CA CYS A 29 -11.13 10.25 -5.20
C CYS A 29 -11.23 8.94 -5.98
N GLU A 30 -10.40 8.79 -7.02
CA GLU A 30 -10.34 7.56 -7.83
C GLU A 30 -8.90 7.05 -8.01
N LEU A 31 -8.82 5.74 -8.26
CA LEU A 31 -7.60 5.03 -8.63
C LEU A 31 -7.57 4.87 -10.15
N PHE A 32 -7.06 5.85 -10.87
CA PHE A 32 -6.94 5.80 -12.32
C PHE A 32 -5.80 6.70 -12.82
N PRO A 33 -5.25 6.44 -14.02
CA PRO A 33 -4.44 7.44 -14.70
C PRO A 33 -5.25 8.73 -14.90
N PRO A 34 -4.58 9.89 -14.99
CA PRO A 34 -5.25 11.16 -15.21
C PRO A 34 -6.06 11.11 -16.50
N SER A 35 -7.35 11.46 -16.39
CA SER A 35 -8.27 11.57 -17.51
C SER A 35 -8.44 13.04 -17.92
N THR A 36 -8.85 13.27 -19.16
CA THR A 36 -9.30 14.58 -19.65
C THR A 36 -10.78 14.83 -19.36
N LYS A 37 -11.51 13.80 -18.91
CA LYS A 37 -12.93 13.91 -18.57
C LYS A 37 -13.11 14.52 -17.18
N PRO A 38 -14.22 15.25 -16.93
CA PRO A 38 -14.60 15.64 -15.58
C PRO A 38 -14.66 14.40 -14.70
N GLY A 39 -14.12 14.50 -13.50
CA GLY A 39 -14.02 13.37 -12.59
C GLY A 39 -13.85 13.83 -11.14
N PRO A 40 -13.39 12.94 -10.25
CA PRO A 40 -13.16 13.26 -8.84
C PRO A 40 -12.22 14.46 -8.67
N GLU A 41 -12.26 15.15 -7.53
CA GLU A 41 -11.39 16.30 -7.26
C GLU A 41 -9.91 15.88 -7.07
N LEU A 42 -9.69 14.73 -6.43
CA LEU A 42 -8.37 14.09 -6.25
C LEU A 42 -8.25 12.81 -7.09
N LEU A 43 -7.02 12.51 -7.48
CA LEU A 43 -6.60 11.30 -8.15
C LEU A 43 -5.48 10.64 -7.36
N ILE A 44 -5.52 9.31 -7.27
CA ILE A 44 -4.44 8.50 -6.72
C ILE A 44 -3.91 7.59 -7.82
N ILE A 45 -2.62 7.74 -8.10
CA ILE A 45 -1.94 6.99 -9.16
C ILE A 45 -0.88 6.10 -8.51
N PRO A 46 -1.03 4.76 -8.52
CA PRO A 46 0.05 3.87 -8.08
C PRO A 46 1.25 4.02 -9.02
N LEU A 47 2.44 4.25 -8.45
CA LEU A 47 3.67 4.48 -9.22
C LEU A 47 4.63 3.31 -9.16
N ARG A 48 4.93 2.86 -7.94
CA ARG A 48 6.01 1.90 -7.70
C ARG A 48 5.60 0.93 -6.59
N LEU A 49 5.96 -0.33 -6.80
CA LEU A 49 5.93 -1.37 -5.79
C LEU A 49 7.36 -1.86 -5.59
N GLN A 50 7.86 -1.82 -4.37
CA GLN A 50 9.22 -2.27 -4.05
C GLN A 50 9.24 -3.10 -2.76
N ALA A 51 10.23 -3.98 -2.63
CA ALA A 51 10.42 -4.69 -1.37
C ALA A 51 11.01 -3.74 -0.32
N ASN A 52 10.46 -3.76 0.90
CA ASN A 52 11.02 -3.03 2.01
C ASN A 52 12.26 -3.76 2.54
N THR A 53 13.43 -3.31 2.11
CA THR A 53 14.70 -3.95 2.44
C THR A 53 15.03 -3.88 3.93
N ALA A 54 14.55 -2.85 4.63
CA ALA A 54 14.74 -2.70 6.08
C ALA A 54 13.99 -3.76 6.89
N LEU A 55 12.93 -4.36 6.33
CA LEU A 55 12.10 -5.37 6.99
C LEU A 55 12.29 -6.79 6.44
N ARG A 56 13.19 -7.00 5.47
CA ARG A 56 13.34 -8.29 4.76
C ARG A 56 13.68 -9.47 5.67
N ASN A 57 14.34 -9.23 6.81
CA ASN A 57 14.74 -10.28 7.76
C ASN A 57 13.86 -10.32 9.01
N ASN A 58 12.75 -9.59 9.02
CA ASN A 58 11.85 -9.56 10.16
C ASN A 58 10.77 -10.62 10.00
N VAL A 59 10.58 -11.44 11.03
CA VAL A 59 9.45 -12.36 11.11
C VAL A 59 8.20 -11.53 11.36
N LEU A 60 7.20 -11.69 10.49
CA LEU A 60 5.89 -11.09 10.72
C LEU A 60 5.17 -11.93 11.78
N GLU A 61 4.86 -11.31 12.91
CA GLU A 61 4.05 -11.92 13.97
C GLU A 61 2.66 -11.28 13.99
N ILE A 62 1.61 -12.09 13.86
CA ILE A 62 0.23 -11.61 13.88
C ILE A 62 -0.43 -12.17 15.14
N ALA A 63 -1.04 -11.28 15.93
CA ALA A 63 -1.79 -11.66 17.11
C ALA A 63 -2.97 -12.56 16.70
N SER A 64 -3.08 -13.72 17.33
CA SER A 64 -4.23 -14.62 17.16
C SER A 64 -5.45 -13.96 17.80
N GLY A 65 -6.37 -13.42 16.99
CA GLY A 65 -7.53 -12.62 17.44
C GLY A 65 -8.65 -13.38 18.17
N GLY A 66 -8.33 -14.41 18.95
CA GLY A 66 -9.30 -15.22 19.71
C GLY A 66 -9.27 -14.97 21.21
N ALA A 67 -10.37 -15.30 21.91
CA ALA A 67 -10.48 -15.22 23.38
C ALA A 67 -9.53 -16.16 24.15
N ASN A 68 -8.82 -17.05 23.44
CA ASN A 68 -7.80 -17.92 23.98
C ASN A 68 -6.44 -17.43 23.44
N PRO A 69 -5.47 -17.03 24.29
CA PRO A 69 -4.17 -16.53 23.86
C PRO A 69 -3.33 -17.68 23.31
N ALA A 70 -3.65 -18.11 22.09
CA ALA A 70 -2.73 -18.92 21.30
C ALA A 70 -1.49 -18.09 20.99
N ALA A 71 -0.35 -18.76 20.85
CA ALA A 71 0.87 -18.11 20.38
C ALA A 71 0.60 -17.33 19.07
N PRO A 72 1.22 -16.16 18.85
CA PRO A 72 1.04 -15.40 17.63
C PRO A 72 1.49 -16.25 16.42
N ALA A 73 0.73 -16.14 15.33
CA ALA A 73 1.10 -16.79 14.09
C ALA A 73 2.36 -16.11 13.53
N LYS A 74 3.40 -16.90 13.27
CA LYS A 74 4.67 -16.41 12.71
C LYS A 74 4.74 -16.71 11.23
N TYR A 75 5.14 -15.72 10.45
CA TYR A 75 5.32 -15.84 9.00
C TYR A 75 6.75 -15.45 8.64
N GLU A 76 7.61 -16.46 8.53
CA GLU A 76 9.04 -16.29 8.21
C GLU A 76 9.28 -15.91 6.74
N ASN A 77 8.33 -16.25 5.86
CA ASN A 77 8.40 -15.97 4.42
C ASN A 77 7.46 -14.82 3.99
N ALA A 78 7.09 -13.94 4.92
CA ALA A 78 6.30 -12.76 4.57
C ALA A 78 7.18 -11.76 3.81
N LEU A 79 6.69 -11.23 2.70
CA LEU A 79 7.38 -10.22 1.91
C LEU A 79 6.85 -8.83 2.29
N PRO A 80 7.64 -7.97 2.94
CA PRO A 80 7.23 -6.60 3.19
C PRO A 80 7.44 -5.77 1.93
N LEU A 81 6.40 -5.04 1.53
CA LEU A 81 6.40 -4.17 0.37
C LEU A 81 6.18 -2.72 0.78
N ASP A 82 6.70 -1.81 -0.01
CA ASP A 82 6.33 -0.40 0.00
C ASP A 82 5.62 -0.06 -1.30
N ILE A 83 4.52 0.68 -1.19
CA ILE A 83 3.74 1.14 -2.35
C ILE A 83 3.79 2.66 -2.41
N SER A 84 4.40 3.21 -3.46
CA SER A 84 4.41 4.65 -3.72
C SER A 84 3.22 5.02 -4.60
N TYR A 85 2.50 6.07 -4.22
CA TYR A 85 1.38 6.66 -4.95
C TYR A 85 1.67 8.14 -5.24
N LEU A 86 1.19 8.66 -6.37
CA LEU A 86 1.04 10.10 -6.59
C LEU A 86 -0.40 10.50 -6.25
N LEU A 87 -0.57 11.38 -5.28
CA LEU A 87 -1.83 12.07 -5.03
C LEU A 87 -1.80 13.43 -5.75
N THR A 88 -2.75 13.67 -6.63
CA THR A 88 -2.81 14.90 -7.45
C THR A 88 -4.24 15.35 -7.63
N THR A 89 -4.45 16.63 -7.98
CA THR A 89 -5.80 17.11 -8.33
C THR A 89 -6.20 16.67 -9.74
N ASN A 90 -7.50 16.57 -10.00
CA ASN A 90 -8.00 16.20 -11.33
C ASN A 90 -8.28 17.40 -12.25
N ALA A 91 -8.42 18.59 -11.68
CA ALA A 91 -8.94 19.72 -12.43
C ALA A 91 -7.84 20.41 -13.26
N TRP A 92 -8.25 20.84 -14.45
CA TRP A 92 -7.39 21.55 -15.39
C TRP A 92 -7.31 23.02 -14.99
N PHE A 93 -6.13 23.62 -15.13
CA PHE A 93 -5.98 25.08 -15.08
C PHE A 93 -6.55 25.66 -16.38
N ASP A 94 -7.87 25.65 -16.53
CA ASP A 94 -8.51 26.39 -17.60
C ASP A 94 -8.38 27.88 -17.24
N SER A 95 -7.82 28.69 -18.14
CA SER A 95 -7.70 30.17 -18.07
C SER A 95 -6.60 30.84 -17.22
N GLY A 96 -5.63 30.11 -16.65
CA GLY A 96 -4.48 30.75 -15.98
C GLY A 96 -4.79 31.46 -14.66
N GLN A 97 -6.02 31.32 -14.14
CA GLN A 97 -6.31 31.61 -12.75
C GLN A 97 -5.95 30.38 -11.91
N ALA A 98 -5.17 30.60 -10.85
CA ALA A 98 -4.97 29.58 -9.83
C ALA A 98 -6.34 29.27 -9.23
N ASN A 99 -6.85 28.07 -9.49
CA ASN A 99 -8.11 27.64 -8.93
C ASN A 99 -7.85 27.32 -7.45
N GLU A 100 -8.27 28.22 -6.56
CA GLU A 100 -8.12 28.11 -5.10
C GLU A 100 -8.59 26.74 -4.59
N SER A 101 -9.64 26.19 -5.22
CA SER A 101 -10.16 24.85 -4.93
C SER A 101 -9.12 23.73 -5.05
N HIS A 102 -8.11 23.83 -5.92
CA HIS A 102 -7.07 22.81 -6.05
C HIS A 102 -6.11 22.82 -4.87
N LEU A 103 -5.76 24.02 -4.39
CA LEU A 103 -4.91 24.18 -3.22
C LEU A 103 -5.65 23.71 -1.98
N GLU A 104 -6.93 24.04 -1.85
CA GLU A 104 -7.78 23.54 -0.77
C GLU A 104 -7.91 22.01 -0.80
N ALA A 105 -8.02 21.39 -1.97
CA ALA A 105 -8.08 19.92 -2.09
C ALA A 105 -6.80 19.24 -1.58
N ILE A 106 -5.64 19.79 -1.96
CA ILE A 106 -4.33 19.32 -1.50
C ILE A 106 -4.16 19.57 -0.01
N ASP A 107 -4.54 20.73 0.49
CA ASP A 107 -4.50 21.08 1.91
C ASP A 107 -5.36 20.11 2.74
N ARG A 108 -6.60 19.85 2.32
CA ARG A 108 -7.46 18.84 2.97
C ARG A 108 -6.80 17.47 2.96
N ALA A 109 -6.18 17.06 1.86
CA ALA A 109 -5.50 15.77 1.80
C ALA A 109 -4.30 15.67 2.75
N LEU A 110 -3.53 16.75 2.90
CA LEU A 110 -2.42 16.83 3.85
C LEU A 110 -2.91 16.71 5.30
N HIS A 111 -4.01 17.40 5.65
CA HIS A 111 -4.63 17.28 6.96
C HIS A 111 -5.11 15.85 7.24
N VAL A 112 -5.74 15.18 6.26
CA VAL A 112 -6.17 13.78 6.39
C VAL A 112 -5.00 12.84 6.69
N LEU A 113 -3.87 13.04 6.02
CA LEU A 113 -2.65 12.27 6.26
C LEU A 113 -2.06 12.54 7.64
N GLN A 114 -2.08 13.79 8.09
CA GLN A 114 -1.57 14.18 9.40
C GLN A 114 -2.44 13.63 10.54
N ASP A 115 -3.76 13.73 10.41
CA ASP A 115 -4.70 13.32 11.44
C ASP A 115 -4.78 11.80 11.57
N THR A 116 -4.68 11.10 10.43
CA THR A 116 -4.87 9.65 10.38
C THR A 116 -3.85 8.94 9.47
N PRO A 117 -2.57 8.92 9.85
CA PRO A 117 -1.50 8.37 9.01
C PRO A 117 -1.53 6.84 8.93
N PHE A 118 -2.30 6.16 9.78
CA PHE A 118 -2.34 4.69 9.81
C PHE A 118 -3.63 4.15 9.19
N ILE A 119 -3.49 3.19 8.28
CA ILE A 119 -4.56 2.37 7.73
C ILE A 119 -4.55 1.03 8.44
N GLN A 120 -5.68 0.67 9.03
CA GLN A 120 -5.91 -0.67 9.53
C GLN A 120 -6.61 -1.50 8.46
N LEU A 121 -5.94 -2.53 7.94
CA LEU A 121 -6.55 -3.44 6.99
C LEU A 121 -7.34 -4.51 7.74
N GLN A 122 -8.65 -4.55 7.46
CA GLN A 122 -9.53 -5.59 7.95
C GLN A 122 -9.36 -6.87 7.12
N GLY A 123 -9.35 -8.03 7.78
CA GLY A 123 -9.21 -9.34 7.13
C GLY A 123 -8.23 -10.24 7.87
N THR A 124 -7.72 -11.24 7.16
CA THR A 124 -6.89 -12.33 7.72
C THR A 124 -5.58 -11.85 8.35
N LEU A 125 -5.04 -10.71 7.90
CA LEU A 125 -3.70 -10.27 8.30
C LEU A 125 -3.66 -9.06 9.24
N GLN A 126 -4.80 -8.55 9.73
CA GLN A 126 -4.93 -7.37 10.61
C GLN A 126 -3.64 -6.52 10.67
N GLN A 127 -3.31 -5.88 9.54
CA GLN A 127 -2.04 -5.18 9.39
C GLN A 127 -2.26 -3.67 9.43
N GLU A 128 -1.37 -3.01 10.14
CA GLU A 128 -1.27 -1.56 10.16
C GLU A 128 -0.29 -1.12 9.08
N VAL A 129 -0.76 -0.26 8.18
CA VAL A 129 0.04 0.35 7.11
C VAL A 129 0.12 1.84 7.37
N ARG A 130 1.33 2.38 7.46
CA ARG A 130 1.52 3.82 7.63
C ARG A 130 1.63 4.50 6.27
N LEU A 131 0.91 5.60 6.12
CA LEU A 131 1.06 6.55 5.03
C LEU A 131 2.04 7.64 5.44
N THR A 132 2.99 7.93 4.56
CA THR A 132 3.98 8.99 4.75
C THR A 132 4.17 9.77 3.45
N ILE A 133 4.46 11.06 3.55
CA ILE A 133 4.79 11.88 2.37
C ILE A 133 6.23 11.56 1.97
N GLU A 134 6.43 11.19 0.71
CA GLU A 134 7.75 10.93 0.14
C GLU A 134 8.21 12.21 -0.60
N PRO A 135 9.39 12.77 -0.28
CA PRO A 135 9.90 13.92 -1.02
C PRO A 135 10.22 13.50 -2.46
N ALA A 136 9.76 14.29 -3.42
CA ALA A 136 10.02 14.06 -4.84
C ALA A 136 10.79 15.24 -5.44
N SER A 137 11.82 14.93 -6.21
CA SER A 137 12.54 15.93 -7.00
C SER A 137 11.69 16.42 -8.17
N THR A 138 11.97 17.63 -8.68
CA THR A 138 11.31 18.15 -9.88
C THR A 138 11.54 17.23 -11.08
N GLU A 139 12.73 16.64 -11.22
CA GLU A 139 13.06 15.68 -12.27
C GLU A 139 12.23 14.40 -12.15
N GLU A 140 12.02 13.89 -10.94
CA GLU A 140 11.19 12.72 -10.70
C GLU A 140 9.72 12.99 -11.03
N LEU A 141 9.16 14.11 -10.56
CA LEU A 141 7.81 14.53 -10.92
C LEU A 141 7.69 14.71 -12.44
N SER A 142 8.68 15.32 -13.10
CA SER A 142 8.70 15.48 -14.55
C SER A 142 8.70 14.12 -15.27
N ARG A 143 9.45 13.12 -14.78
CA ARG A 143 9.45 11.76 -15.34
C ARG A 143 8.10 11.07 -15.15
N ILE A 144 7.47 11.25 -13.99
CA ILE A 144 6.14 10.69 -13.72
C ILE A 144 5.11 11.27 -14.69
N TRP A 145 5.10 12.60 -14.87
CA TRP A 145 4.17 13.25 -15.77
C TRP A 145 4.43 12.94 -17.26
N ALA A 146 5.67 12.64 -17.64
CA ALA A 146 5.99 12.18 -18.99
C ALA A 146 5.32 10.83 -19.34
N MET A 147 4.88 10.04 -18.36
CA MET A 147 4.12 8.81 -18.60
C MET A 147 2.67 9.06 -19.06
N PHE A 148 2.17 10.31 -18.94
CA PHE A 148 0.80 10.70 -19.27
C PHE A 148 0.79 11.74 -20.39
N PRO A 149 1.13 11.36 -21.64
CA PRO A 149 1.18 12.31 -22.75
C PRO A 149 -0.19 12.96 -22.97
N GLY A 150 -0.22 14.29 -23.01
CA GLY A 150 -1.45 15.07 -23.18
C GLY A 150 -2.17 15.44 -21.88
N ALA A 151 -1.70 14.97 -20.71
CA ALA A 151 -2.14 15.49 -19.43
C ALA A 151 -1.28 16.71 -19.04
N PRO A 152 -1.87 17.86 -18.67
CA PRO A 152 -1.09 18.97 -18.12
C PRO A 152 -0.48 18.56 -16.78
N PHE A 153 0.66 19.17 -16.41
CA PHE A 153 1.21 19.04 -15.07
C PHE A 153 0.17 19.50 -14.04
N ARG A 154 -0.02 18.71 -12.99
CA ARG A 154 -0.95 19.02 -11.90
C ARG A 154 -0.21 19.01 -10.57
N LEU A 155 -0.69 19.85 -9.65
CA LEU A 155 -0.16 19.89 -8.30
C LEU A 155 -0.48 18.58 -7.58
N GLY A 156 0.53 18.01 -6.93
CA GLY A 156 0.43 16.77 -6.21
C GLY A 156 1.69 16.47 -5.42
N PHE A 157 1.65 15.40 -4.63
CA PHE A 157 2.77 14.91 -3.84
C PHE A 157 2.76 13.38 -3.78
N LEU A 158 3.93 12.81 -3.46
CA LEU A 158 4.06 11.36 -3.34
C LEU A 158 3.69 10.90 -1.94
N ILE A 159 3.03 9.74 -1.87
CA ILE A 159 2.65 9.07 -0.64
C ILE A 159 3.23 7.66 -0.68
N LEU A 160 3.91 7.27 0.39
CA LEU A 160 4.42 5.93 0.61
C LEU A 160 3.52 5.21 1.62
N ALA A 161 2.94 4.08 1.22
CA ALA A 161 2.27 3.13 2.10
C ALA A 161 3.25 2.02 2.50
N SER A 162 3.58 1.93 3.78
CA SER A 162 4.60 1.00 4.31
C SER A 162 4.32 0.57 5.76
N PRO A 163 4.60 -0.68 6.15
CA PRO A 163 4.85 -1.82 5.27
C PRO A 163 3.54 -2.48 4.81
N VAL A 164 3.54 -3.07 3.62
CA VAL A 164 2.45 -3.89 3.10
C VAL A 164 2.92 -5.33 3.01
N TRP A 165 2.45 -6.19 3.90
CA TRP A 165 2.88 -7.58 3.93
C TRP A 165 2.12 -8.44 2.93
N VAL A 166 2.86 -9.23 2.15
CA VAL A 166 2.32 -10.29 1.31
C VAL A 166 2.81 -11.62 1.86
N ILE A 167 1.86 -12.49 2.20
CA ILE A 167 2.16 -13.80 2.76
C ILE A 167 2.02 -14.86 1.67
N GLY A 168 3.12 -15.57 1.40
CA GLY A 168 3.08 -16.73 0.53
C GLY A 168 2.36 -17.92 1.18
N PRO A 169 2.03 -18.97 0.42
CA PRO A 169 1.55 -20.21 1.01
C PRO A 169 2.54 -20.67 2.09
N GLN A 170 2.04 -20.99 3.29
CA GLN A 170 2.88 -21.58 4.33
C GLN A 170 3.41 -22.90 3.79
N SER A 171 4.67 -22.92 3.39
CA SER A 171 5.36 -24.19 3.18
C SER A 171 5.33 -24.90 4.52
N SER A 172 4.79 -26.11 4.58
CA SER A 172 4.85 -26.92 5.80
C SER A 172 6.31 -26.96 6.23
N ILE A 173 6.60 -26.35 7.38
CA ILE A 173 7.94 -26.39 7.95
C ILE A 173 8.19 -27.88 8.18
N ALA A 174 9.12 -28.47 7.41
CA ALA A 174 9.51 -29.84 7.63
C ALA A 174 9.95 -29.96 9.10
N PRO A 175 9.51 -31.01 9.83
CA PRO A 175 9.78 -31.11 11.25
C PRO A 175 11.28 -30.92 11.51
N ARG A 176 11.60 -30.08 12.51
CA ARG A 176 12.98 -29.81 12.89
C ARG A 176 13.68 -31.15 13.12
N VAL A 177 14.82 -31.36 12.45
CA VAL A 177 15.65 -32.55 12.67
C VAL A 177 16.17 -32.46 14.10
N THR A 178 15.57 -33.23 15.01
CA THR A 178 15.95 -33.27 16.43
C THR A 178 16.86 -34.45 16.77
N SER A 179 17.22 -35.31 15.80
CA SER A 179 18.09 -36.46 16.01
C SER A 179 19.23 -36.55 14.99
N ASP A 180 20.44 -36.86 15.48
CA ASP A 180 21.64 -37.05 14.64
C ASP A 180 21.53 -38.27 13.70
N GLU A 181 20.68 -39.26 14.02
CA GLU A 181 20.40 -40.41 13.14
C GLU A 181 19.86 -40.00 11.76
N GLN A 182 19.03 -38.96 11.70
CA GLN A 182 18.49 -38.46 10.44
C GLN A 182 19.52 -37.71 9.59
N ARG A 183 20.61 -37.24 10.21
CA ARG A 183 21.71 -36.53 9.55
C ARG A 183 22.63 -37.50 8.79
N LEU A 184 22.82 -38.70 9.34
CA LEU A 184 23.61 -39.77 8.73
C LEU A 184 22.88 -40.42 7.55
N ALA A 185 21.55 -40.57 7.61
CA ALA A 185 20.75 -41.18 6.54
C ALA A 185 20.82 -40.43 5.20
N ARG A 186 20.82 -39.08 5.20
CA ARG A 186 20.96 -38.28 3.98
C ARG A 186 22.35 -38.31 3.35
N THR A 187 23.36 -38.73 4.10
CA THR A 187 24.75 -38.79 3.59
C THR A 187 25.04 -40.12 2.89
N GLN A 188 24.15 -41.13 3.00
CA GLN A 188 24.33 -42.44 2.38
C GLN A 188 23.48 -42.66 1.09
N GLU A 189 22.68 -41.67 0.68
CA GLU A 189 21.88 -41.73 -0.56
C GLU A 189 22.51 -40.98 -1.76
N GLY A 190 23.80 -40.59 -1.66
CA GLY A 190 24.60 -40.05 -2.76
C GLY A 190 25.78 -40.95 -3.09
#